data_AF-A0A3M1IIY9-F1
#
_entry.id   AF-A0A3M1IIY9-F1
#
_cell.length_a   1.000
_cell.length_b   1.000
_cell.length_c   1.000
_cell.angle_alpha   90.00
_cell.angle_beta   90.00
_cell.angle_gamma   90.00
#
_symmetry.space_group_name_H-M   'P 1'
#
loop_
_entity.id
_entity.type
_entity.pdbx_description
1 polymer ?
#
loop_
_entity_poly.entity_id
_entity_poly.type
_entity_poly.pdbx_seq_one_letter_code
_entity_poly.pdbx_strand_id
1 'polypeptide(L)'
;MRNKNYWRLSFCLLSLLFLHPLLAETTLADLRLCFAQADETAFTTAHYRYTQSGKRATQRMLARFRQVEPVLDKLLREANAPAWLKYIPLAESRLELTVVSSAGAAGIWQIIPRTARGLGLQVDQTVDERL
;
A
#
# COMPACT_ATOMS: atom_id res chain seq x y z
N MET A 1 9.13 -17.92 11.30
CA MET A 1 7.69 -18.24 11.24
C MET A 1 6.97 -17.09 10.53
N ARG A 2 6.40 -17.33 9.34
CA ARG A 2 5.85 -16.29 8.43
C ARG A 2 4.41 -15.99 8.83
N ASN A 3 4.17 -14.84 9.48
CA ASN A 3 2.85 -14.44 9.97
C ASN A 3 1.88 -14.25 8.78
N LYS A 4 0.81 -15.05 8.73
CA LYS A 4 -0.14 -15.17 7.61
C LYS A 4 -1.19 -14.05 7.57
N ASN A 5 -1.08 -13.02 8.42
CA ASN A 5 -2.18 -12.07 8.67
C ASN A 5 -2.21 -10.86 7.73
N TYR A 6 -1.15 -10.58 6.95
CA TYR A 6 -1.13 -9.42 6.03
C TYR A 6 -2.15 -9.53 4.89
N TRP A 7 -2.50 -10.75 4.48
CA TRP A 7 -3.46 -10.98 3.40
C TRP A 7 -4.89 -10.58 3.77
N ARG A 8 -5.24 -10.53 5.07
CA ARG A 8 -6.58 -10.12 5.51
C ARG A 8 -6.81 -8.61 5.43
N LEU A 9 -5.76 -7.82 5.68
CA LEU A 9 -5.83 -6.36 5.62
C LEU A 9 -5.88 -5.86 4.16
N SER A 10 -5.07 -6.44 3.27
CA SER A 10 -5.14 -6.12 1.84
C SER A 10 -6.47 -6.58 1.22
N PHE A 11 -7.06 -7.69 1.68
CA PHE A 11 -8.35 -8.16 1.17
C PHE A 11 -9.52 -7.28 1.61
N CYS A 12 -9.52 -6.75 2.84
CA CYS A 12 -10.53 -5.78 3.29
C CYS A 12 -10.48 -4.46 2.51
N LEU A 13 -9.28 -3.93 2.26
CA LEU A 13 -9.09 -2.70 1.47
C LEU A 13 -9.50 -2.88 0.01
N LEU A 14 -9.23 -4.05 -0.59
CA LEU A 14 -9.67 -4.38 -1.95
C LEU A 14 -11.16 -4.73 -2.06
N SER A 15 -11.77 -5.33 -1.03
CA SER A 15 -13.21 -5.62 -1.01
C SER A 15 -14.07 -4.37 -0.85
N LEU A 16 -13.55 -3.34 -0.16
CA LEU A 16 -14.20 -2.02 -0.06
C LEU A 16 -14.17 -1.26 -1.40
N LEU A 17 -13.20 -1.53 -2.27
CA LEU A 17 -13.10 -0.93 -3.61
C LEU A 17 -14.06 -1.55 -4.64
N PHE A 18 -14.57 -2.78 -4.43
CA PHE A 18 -15.35 -3.51 -5.44
C PHE A 18 -16.84 -3.71 -5.11
N LEU A 19 -17.32 -3.35 -3.91
CA LEU A 19 -18.73 -3.53 -3.54
C LEU A 19 -19.55 -2.25 -3.33
N HIS A 20 -19.00 -1.05 -3.57
CA HIS A 20 -19.74 0.19 -3.32
C HIS A 20 -19.59 1.21 -4.48
N PRO A 21 -20.44 1.16 -5.51
CA PRO A 21 -20.45 2.17 -6.57
C PRO A 21 -21.16 3.46 -6.13
N LEU A 22 -21.18 3.79 -4.83
CA LEU A 22 -22.07 4.83 -4.31
C LEU A 22 -21.59 5.49 -3.00
N LEU A 23 -20.29 5.76 -2.86
CA LEU A 23 -19.80 6.67 -1.82
C LEU A 23 -18.62 7.48 -2.37
N ALA A 24 -18.94 8.65 -2.92
CA ALA A 24 -17.96 9.66 -3.31
C ALA A 24 -17.37 10.41 -2.10
N GLU A 25 -17.66 10.00 -0.86
CA GLU A 25 -17.16 10.64 0.34
C GLU A 25 -16.71 9.60 1.36
N THR A 26 -15.49 9.08 1.18
CA THR A 26 -14.81 8.34 2.26
C THR A 26 -14.41 9.33 3.34
N THR A 27 -15.26 9.50 4.34
CA THR A 27 -14.95 10.36 5.49
C THR A 27 -14.05 9.62 6.47
N LEU A 28 -13.35 10.38 7.32
CA LEU A 28 -12.54 9.88 8.44
C LEU A 28 -13.28 8.88 9.37
N ALA A 29 -14.61 8.85 9.32
CA ALA A 29 -15.45 7.94 10.09
C ALA A 29 -15.33 6.48 9.63
N ASP A 30 -15.25 6.22 8.33
CA ASP A 30 -15.13 4.84 7.80
C ASP A 30 -13.75 4.25 8.08
N LEU A 31 -12.71 5.09 7.98
CA LEU A 31 -11.37 4.73 8.41
C LEU A 31 -11.34 4.43 9.92
N ARG A 32 -12.00 5.25 10.75
CA ARG A 32 -12.13 4.98 12.20
C ARG A 32 -12.79 3.65 12.49
N LEU A 33 -13.83 3.27 11.74
CA LEU A 33 -14.50 1.97 11.92
C LEU A 33 -13.55 0.81 11.60
N CYS A 34 -12.77 0.93 10.51
CA CYS A 34 -11.73 -0.04 10.16
C CYS A 34 -10.58 -0.10 11.18
N PHE A 35 -10.17 1.04 11.74
CA PHE A 35 -9.10 1.12 12.74
C PHE A 35 -9.55 0.76 14.16
N ALA A 36 -10.85 0.81 14.47
CA ALA A 36 -11.38 0.37 15.77
C ALA A 36 -11.19 -1.15 16.00
N GLN A 37 -10.93 -1.92 14.93
CA GLN A 37 -10.58 -3.34 14.99
C GLN A 37 -9.07 -3.59 14.81
N ALA A 38 -8.23 -2.55 14.82
CA ALA A 38 -6.79 -2.72 14.67
C ALA A 38 -6.22 -3.49 15.87
N ASP A 39 -5.61 -4.64 15.59
CA ASP A 39 -4.92 -5.46 16.58
C ASP A 39 -3.77 -4.66 17.21
N GLU A 40 -3.91 -4.34 18.50
CA GLU A 40 -2.92 -3.61 19.30
C GLU A 40 -1.54 -4.29 19.27
N THR A 41 -1.53 -5.63 19.15
CA THR A 41 -0.29 -6.43 19.02
C THR A 41 0.41 -6.15 17.71
N ALA A 42 -0.35 -6.07 16.60
CA ALA A 42 0.18 -5.74 15.29
C ALA A 42 0.75 -4.32 15.26
N PHE A 43 0.05 -3.36 15.88
CA PHE A 43 0.53 -1.99 16.02
C PHE A 43 1.83 -1.93 16.81
N THR A 44 1.90 -2.56 17.98
CA THR A 44 3.08 -2.56 18.84
C THR A 44 4.28 -3.22 18.16
N THR A 45 4.04 -4.32 17.45
CA THR A 45 5.06 -5.01 16.65
C THR A 45 5.58 -4.12 15.52
N ALA A 46 4.68 -3.46 14.80
CA ALA A 46 5.05 -2.51 13.75
C ALA A 46 5.85 -1.35 14.33
N HIS A 47 5.38 -0.74 15.42
CA HIS A 47 6.06 0.34 16.13
C HIS A 47 7.49 -0.08 16.48
N TYR A 48 7.67 -1.19 17.20
CA TYR A 48 9.00 -1.70 17.58
C TYR A 48 9.89 -1.93 16.35
N ARG A 49 9.35 -2.49 15.27
CA ARG A 49 10.08 -2.71 14.02
C ARG A 49 10.56 -1.40 13.39
N TYR A 50 9.72 -0.37 13.35
CA TYR A 50 10.06 0.88 12.68
C TYR A 50 10.91 1.82 13.55
N THR A 51 10.74 1.81 14.87
CA THR A 51 11.40 2.75 15.78
C THR A 51 12.65 2.18 16.44
N GLN A 52 12.67 0.88 16.78
CA GLN A 52 13.75 0.25 17.53
C GLN A 52 14.64 -0.61 16.63
N SER A 53 14.15 -1.76 16.16
CA SER A 53 15.00 -2.75 15.49
C SER A 53 15.35 -2.40 14.03
N GLY A 54 14.49 -1.66 13.33
CA GLY A 54 14.65 -1.30 11.92
C GLY A 54 15.06 0.13 11.65
N LYS A 55 15.53 0.90 12.66
CA LYS A 55 15.73 2.36 12.57
C LYS A 55 16.45 2.83 11.31
N ARG A 56 17.56 2.20 10.93
CA ARG A 56 18.33 2.56 9.71
C ARG A 56 17.51 2.32 8.43
N ALA A 57 16.76 1.23 8.36
CA ALA A 57 15.90 0.94 7.22
C ALA A 57 14.73 1.93 7.15
N THR A 58 14.13 2.28 8.29
CA THR A 58 13.09 3.31 8.39
C THR A 58 13.60 4.67 7.94
N GLN A 59 14.80 5.07 8.34
CA GLN A 59 15.41 6.33 7.89
C GLN A 59 15.58 6.40 6.38
N ARG A 60 16.06 5.31 5.75
CA ARG A 60 16.17 5.22 4.27
C ARG A 60 14.81 5.30 3.59
N MET A 61 13.82 4.59 4.12
CA MET A 61 12.45 4.62 3.62
C MET A 61 11.87 6.04 3.69
N LEU A 62 12.02 6.74 4.82
CA LEU A 62 11.55 8.13 4.97
C LEU A 62 12.32 9.11 4.08
N ALA A 63 13.62 8.88 3.85
CA ALA A 63 14.40 9.68 2.91
C ALA A 63 13.87 9.54 1.46
N ARG A 64 13.53 8.32 1.03
CA ARG A 64 12.88 8.07 -0.26
C ARG A 64 11.50 8.69 -0.32
N PHE A 65 10.71 8.60 0.75
CA PHE A 65 9.37 9.19 0.82
C PHE A 65 9.41 10.68 0.49
N ARG A 66 10.34 11.43 1.08
CA ARG A 66 10.51 12.86 0.78
C ARG A 66 10.84 13.17 -0.68
N GLN A 67 11.45 12.24 -1.40
CA GLN A 67 11.77 12.40 -2.82
C GLN A 67 10.56 12.11 -3.71
N VAL A 68 9.75 11.10 -3.36
CA VAL A 68 8.64 10.62 -4.20
C VAL A 68 7.29 11.24 -3.85
N GLU A 69 7.12 11.76 -2.63
CA GLU A 69 5.86 12.35 -2.16
C GLU A 69 5.32 13.45 -3.09
N PRO A 70 6.11 14.42 -3.59
CA PRO A 70 5.59 15.43 -4.50
C PRO A 70 5.02 14.85 -5.80
N VAL A 71 5.62 13.78 -6.29
CA VAL A 71 5.17 13.07 -7.51
C VAL A 71 3.88 12.31 -7.21
N LEU A 72 3.83 11.56 -6.11
CA LEU A 72 2.61 10.87 -5.67
C LEU A 72 1.45 11.84 -5.46
N ASP A 73 1.70 12.98 -4.83
CA ASP A 73 0.68 14.00 -4.58
C ASP A 73 0.15 14.65 -5.85
N LYS A 74 1.02 14.84 -6.85
CA LYS A 74 0.60 15.31 -8.16
C LYS A 74 -0.30 14.26 -8.83
N LEU A 75 0.17 13.02 -8.92
CA LEU A 75 -0.55 11.93 -9.59
C LEU A 75 -1.89 11.62 -8.92
N LEU A 76 -1.95 11.58 -7.58
CA LEU A 76 -3.19 11.34 -6.84
C LEU A 76 -4.20 12.48 -7.06
N ARG A 77 -3.75 13.75 -7.09
CA ARG A 77 -4.64 14.87 -7.40
C ARG A 77 -5.16 14.82 -8.83
N GLU A 78 -4.30 14.52 -9.80
CA GLU A 78 -4.69 14.36 -11.22
C GLU A 78 -5.69 13.22 -11.41
N ALA A 79 -5.56 12.14 -10.62
CA ALA A 79 -6.47 11.02 -10.62
C ALA A 79 -7.73 11.23 -9.75
N ASN A 80 -7.91 12.41 -9.13
CA ASN A 80 -8.96 12.67 -8.13
C ASN A 80 -9.03 11.60 -7.02
N ALA A 81 -7.87 11.09 -6.63
CA ALA A 81 -7.71 10.01 -5.67
C ALA A 81 -7.40 10.55 -4.26
N PRO A 82 -7.82 9.84 -3.20
CA PRO A 82 -7.55 10.28 -1.84
C PRO A 82 -6.06 10.40 -1.53
N ALA A 83 -5.64 11.55 -0.98
CA ALA A 83 -4.23 11.84 -0.69
C ALA A 83 -3.57 10.82 0.25
N TRP A 84 -4.34 10.17 1.13
CA TRP A 84 -3.81 9.18 2.08
C TRP A 84 -3.29 7.90 1.40
N LEU A 85 -3.66 7.63 0.14
CA LEU A 85 -3.17 6.47 -0.62
C LEU A 85 -1.64 6.48 -0.77
N LYS A 86 -1.00 7.66 -0.74
CA LYS A 86 0.45 7.82 -0.81
C LYS A 86 1.20 7.06 0.30
N TYR A 87 0.52 6.71 1.40
CA TYR A 87 1.12 6.01 2.54
C TYR A 87 1.09 4.48 2.41
N ILE A 88 0.28 3.90 1.53
CA ILE A 88 0.22 2.44 1.32
C ILE A 88 1.60 1.88 0.91
N PRO A 89 2.32 2.47 -0.05
CA PRO A 89 3.65 1.99 -0.45
C PRO A 89 4.70 1.89 0.66
N LEU A 90 4.58 2.69 1.74
CA LEU A 90 5.48 2.60 2.90
C LEU A 90 5.35 1.23 3.59
N ALA A 91 4.13 0.72 3.69
CA ALA A 91 3.83 -0.57 4.30
C ALA A 91 4.16 -1.74 3.37
N GLU A 92 3.90 -1.59 2.07
CA GLU A 92 3.99 -2.66 1.09
C GLU A 92 5.43 -2.91 0.58
N SER A 93 6.09 -1.88 0.08
CA SER A 93 7.41 -2.00 -0.59
C SER A 93 8.53 -1.26 0.13
N ARG A 94 8.20 -0.42 1.13
CA ARG A 94 9.10 0.62 1.67
C ARG A 94 9.58 1.60 0.59
N LEU A 95 8.72 1.84 -0.40
CA LEU A 95 8.98 2.70 -1.57
C LEU A 95 10.09 2.19 -2.49
N GLU A 96 10.32 0.88 -2.52
CA GLU A 96 11.18 0.26 -3.53
C GLU A 96 10.37 0.11 -4.82
N LEU A 97 10.87 0.67 -5.92
CA LEU A 97 10.13 0.72 -7.19
C LEU A 97 10.07 -0.64 -7.88
N THR A 98 11.11 -1.46 -7.75
CA THR A 98 11.29 -2.67 -8.57
C THR A 98 11.19 -3.98 -7.79
N VAL A 99 10.65 -3.94 -6.56
CA VAL A 99 10.57 -5.14 -5.71
C VAL A 99 9.48 -6.10 -6.20
N VAL A 100 9.83 -7.38 -6.28
CA VAL A 100 8.90 -8.48 -6.59
C VAL A 100 8.87 -9.46 -5.43
N SER A 101 7.68 -9.77 -4.93
CA SER A 101 7.49 -10.76 -3.86
C SER A 101 7.47 -12.18 -4.42
N SER A 102 7.65 -13.18 -3.55
CA SER A 102 7.53 -14.59 -3.92
C SER A 102 6.13 -14.99 -4.38
N ALA A 103 5.10 -14.18 -4.09
CA ALA A 103 3.73 -14.37 -4.57
C ALA A 103 3.46 -13.62 -5.90
N GLY A 104 4.46 -12.96 -6.48
CA GLY A 104 4.36 -12.24 -7.76
C GLY A 104 3.79 -10.82 -7.65
N ALA A 105 3.60 -10.29 -6.45
CA ALA A 105 3.30 -8.88 -6.24
C ALA A 105 4.51 -8.03 -6.64
N ALA A 106 4.31 -6.98 -7.45
CA ALA A 106 5.41 -6.19 -8.00
C ALA A 106 5.19 -4.69 -7.78
N GLY A 107 6.29 -3.94 -7.82
CA GLY A 107 6.24 -2.49 -7.81
C GLY A 107 6.19 -1.87 -6.43
N ILE A 108 6.18 -0.54 -6.42
CA ILE A 108 6.00 0.30 -5.24
C ILE A 108 4.68 0.00 -4.49
N TRP A 109 3.65 -0.43 -5.22
CA TRP A 109 2.32 -0.75 -4.68
C TRP A 109 2.12 -2.24 -4.34
N GLN A 110 3.05 -3.12 -4.71
CA GLN A 110 2.92 -4.58 -4.54
C GLN A 110 1.59 -5.15 -5.10
N ILE A 111 1.29 -4.82 -6.36
CA ILE A 111 0.09 -5.32 -7.04
C ILE A 111 0.40 -6.67 -7.70
N ILE A 112 -0.47 -7.67 -7.51
CA ILE A 112 -0.36 -8.98 -8.18
C ILE A 112 -0.82 -8.89 -9.65
N PRO A 113 -0.33 -9.75 -10.57
CA PRO A 113 -0.58 -9.60 -12.01
C PRO A 113 -2.06 -9.63 -12.39
N ARG A 114 -2.86 -10.44 -11.69
CA ARG A 114 -4.32 -10.52 -11.92
C ARG A 114 -5.01 -9.19 -11.63
N THR A 115 -4.66 -8.56 -10.51
CA THR A 115 -5.25 -7.27 -10.10
C THR A 115 -4.79 -6.15 -11.01
N ALA A 116 -3.50 -6.11 -11.36
CA ALA A 116 -2.95 -5.11 -12.27
C ALA A 116 -3.68 -5.11 -13.63
N ARG A 117 -3.87 -6.29 -14.24
CA ARG A 117 -4.64 -6.41 -15.47
C ARG A 117 -6.10 -5.99 -15.32
N GLY A 118 -6.71 -6.26 -14.16
CA GLY A 118 -8.06 -5.77 -13.84
C GLY A 118 -8.15 -4.25 -13.68
N LEU A 119 -7.04 -3.59 -13.35
CA LEU A 119 -6.92 -2.13 -13.29
C LEU A 119 -6.50 -1.51 -14.64
N GLY A 120 -6.40 -2.31 -15.70
CA GLY A 120 -6.02 -1.85 -17.04
C GLY A 120 -4.51 -1.75 -17.29
N LEU A 121 -3.66 -2.24 -16.36
CA LEU A 121 -2.21 -2.26 -16.54
C LEU A 121 -1.77 -3.40 -17.47
N GLN A 122 -0.81 -3.10 -18.34
CA GLN A 122 -0.11 -4.08 -19.18
C GLN A 122 0.91 -4.86 -18.33
N VAL A 123 0.72 -6.18 -18.29
CA VAL A 123 1.63 -7.12 -17.62
C VAL A 123 1.79 -8.35 -18.51
N ASP A 124 2.88 -8.39 -19.27
CA ASP A 124 3.25 -9.47 -20.19
C ASP A 124 4.77 -9.77 -20.16
N GLN A 125 5.26 -10.54 -21.13
CA GLN A 125 6.67 -10.97 -21.19
C GLN A 125 7.65 -9.83 -21.53
N THR A 126 7.14 -8.72 -22.07
CA THR A 126 7.92 -7.59 -22.57
C THR A 126 7.75 -6.34 -21.72
N VAL A 127 6.54 -6.11 -21.19
CA VAL A 127 6.18 -4.91 -20.42
C VAL A 127 5.47 -5.32 -19.14
N ASP A 128 5.92 -4.74 -18.03
CA ASP A 128 5.24 -4.83 -16.73
C ASP A 128 5.10 -3.43 -16.14
N GLU A 129 3.95 -2.79 -16.36
CA GLU A 129 3.66 -1.41 -15.92
C GLU A 129 3.54 -1.26 -14.39
N ARG A 130 3.74 -2.35 -13.64
CA ARG A 130 3.89 -2.28 -12.19
C ARG A 130 5.29 -1.82 -11.77
N LEU A 131 6.29 -1.89 -12.66
CA LEU A 131 7.72 -1.67 -12.40
C LEU A 131 8.24 -0.34 -12.97
#